data_AF-A0A8J3VWG5-F1
#
_entry.id   AF-A0A8J3VWG5-F1
#
_cell.length_a   1.000
_cell.length_b   1.000
_cell.length_c   1.000
_cell.angle_alpha   90.00
_cell.angle_beta   90.00
_cell.angle_gamma   90.00
#
_symmetry.space_group_name_H-M   'P 1'
#
loop_
_entity.id
_entity.type
_entity.pdbx_description
1 polymer ?
#
loop_
_entity_poly.entity_id
_entity_poly.type
_entity_poly.pdbx_seq_one_letter_code
_entity_poly.pdbx_strand_id
1 'polypeptide(L)'
;MALLRDLLRIVTITGRSPDRSVTVTAEGSPARIDVSLAPGCSRKHSEQSFERQINGAIRVAMLAYRQHLTRAWEQAAGIAEEHT
;
A
#
# COMPACT_ATOMS: atom_id res chain seq x y z
N MET A 1 -8.66 20.53 -4.85
CA MET A 1 -7.26 20.11 -4.62
C MET A 1 -6.92 19.86 -3.14
N ALA A 2 -7.46 20.62 -2.17
CA ALA A 2 -7.18 20.38 -0.74
C ALA A 2 -7.72 19.02 -0.23
N LEU A 3 -8.97 18.68 -0.55
CA LEU A 3 -9.60 17.42 -0.11
C LEU A 3 -8.83 16.16 -0.53
N LEU A 4 -8.40 16.07 -1.80
CA LEU A 4 -7.61 14.93 -2.29
C LEU A 4 -6.26 14.82 -1.57
N ARG A 5 -5.62 15.96 -1.28
CA ARG A 5 -4.36 16.01 -0.53
C ARG A 5 -4.55 15.51 0.90
N ASP A 6 -5.67 15.84 1.53
CA ASP A 6 -5.99 15.39 2.89
C ASP A 6 -6.31 13.89 2.94
N LEU A 7 -7.03 13.37 1.93
CA LEU A 7 -7.30 11.94 1.79
C LEU A 7 -6.01 11.13 1.55
N LEU A 8 -5.09 11.68 0.76
CA LEU A 8 -3.77 11.07 0.54
C LEU A 8 -2.87 11.15 1.78
N ARG A 9 -3.10 12.11 2.67
CA ARG A 9 -2.31 12.30 3.88
C ARG A 9 -2.51 11.17 4.90
N ILE A 10 -3.69 10.56 4.90
CA ILE A 10 -4.11 9.53 5.86
C ILE A 10 -4.06 8.11 5.28
N VAL A 11 -3.51 7.93 4.07
CA VAL A 11 -3.49 6.62 3.43
C VAL A 11 -2.50 5.71 4.14
N THR A 12 -2.97 4.53 4.55
CA THR A 12 -2.13 3.40 4.97
C THR A 12 -2.46 2.22 4.06
N ILE A 13 -1.45 1.73 3.34
CA ILE A 13 -1.56 0.56 2.47
C ILE A 13 -0.68 -0.55 2.99
N THR A 14 -1.15 -1.78 2.85
CA THR A 14 -0.37 -2.97 3.22
C THR A 14 -0.40 -3.97 2.08
N GLY A 15 0.78 -4.46 1.71
CA GLY A 15 0.94 -5.57 0.78
C GLY A 15 1.67 -6.72 1.44
N ARG A 16 1.24 -7.94 1.16
CA ARG A 16 1.87 -9.17 1.68
C ARG A 16 2.34 -10.02 0.52
N SER A 17 3.50 -10.66 0.70
CA SER A 17 4.02 -11.63 -0.26
C SER A 17 3.11 -12.86 -0.33
N PRO A 18 3.13 -13.64 -1.43
CA PRO A 18 2.30 -14.83 -1.60
C PRO A 18 2.37 -15.82 -0.43
N ASP A 19 3.54 -16.02 0.14
CA ASP A 19 3.79 -16.92 1.28
C ASP A 19 3.70 -16.23 2.66
N ARG A 20 3.36 -14.94 2.67
CA ARG A 20 3.24 -14.08 3.87
C ARG A 20 4.55 -13.92 4.65
N SER A 21 5.70 -14.23 4.05
CA SER A 21 7.01 -14.04 4.67
C SER A 21 7.45 -12.57 4.70
N VAL A 22 6.93 -11.74 3.80
CA VAL A 22 7.22 -10.30 3.72
C VAL A 22 5.91 -9.51 3.78
N THR A 23 5.89 -8.49 4.62
CA THR A 23 4.82 -7.48 4.67
C THR A 23 5.42 -6.10 4.43
N VAL A 24 4.85 -5.35 3.50
CA VAL A 24 5.21 -3.96 3.22
C VAL A 24 4.04 -3.08 3.61
N THR A 25 4.27 -2.10 4.47
CA THR A 25 3.29 -1.07 4.85
C THR A 25 3.81 0.27 4.38
N ALA A 26 2.97 1.08 3.73
CA ALA A 26 3.30 2.45 3.38
C ALA A 26 2.23 3.42 3.88
N GLU A 27 2.68 4.56 4.41
CA GLU A 27 1.87 5.59 5.03
C GLU A 27 2.08 6.94 4.32
N GLY A 28 1.02 7.72 4.16
CA GLY A 28 1.03 8.98 3.41
C GLY A 28 1.66 10.18 4.12
N SER A 29 1.44 10.37 5.43
CA SER A 29 2.04 11.47 6.18
C SER A 29 2.12 11.22 7.69
N PRO A 30 3.33 11.26 8.30
CA PRO A 30 4.62 11.38 7.62
C PRO A 30 4.82 10.22 6.63
N ALA A 31 5.44 10.49 5.48
CA ALA A 31 5.67 9.47 4.48
C ALA A 31 6.60 8.41 5.06
N ARG A 32 6.09 7.20 5.28
CA ARG A 32 6.83 6.10 5.91
C ARG A 32 6.59 4.81 5.16
N ILE A 33 7.64 4.01 5.00
CA ILE A 33 7.56 2.66 4.45
C ILE A 33 8.22 1.73 5.46
N ASP A 34 7.44 0.80 6.00
CA ASP A 34 7.93 -0.26 6.87
C ASP A 34 7.90 -1.60 6.14
N VAL A 35 8.99 -2.36 6.26
CA VAL A 35 9.09 -3.72 5.73
C VAL A 35 9.29 -4.66 6.90
N SER A 36 8.34 -5.56 7.09
CA SER A 36 8.38 -6.58 8.14
C SER A 36 8.66 -7.95 7.53
N LEU A 37 9.65 -8.65 8.09
CA LEU A 37 10.05 -9.99 7.70
C LEU A 37 9.60 -11.00 8.75
N ALA A 38 8.99 -12.09 8.32
CA ALA A 38 8.65 -13.19 9.21
C ALA A 38 9.92 -13.84 9.79
N PRO A 39 9.86 -14.43 11.01
CA PRO A 39 10.99 -15.14 11.58
C PRO A 39 11.55 -16.22 10.64
N GLY A 40 12.87 -16.23 10.49
CA GLY A 40 13.58 -17.19 9.64
C GLY A 40 13.40 -16.97 8.13
N CYS A 41 12.84 -15.84 7.70
CA CYS A 41 12.64 -15.52 6.28
C CYS A 41 13.95 -15.64 5.47
N SER A 42 15.07 -15.14 6.00
CA SER A 42 16.39 -15.25 5.35
C SER A 42 16.91 -16.69 5.16
N ARG A 43 16.41 -17.66 5.95
CA ARG A 43 16.77 -19.08 5.80
C ARG A 43 15.83 -19.83 4.87
N LYS A 44 14.62 -19.30 4.64
CA LYS A 44 13.57 -19.93 3.82
C LYS A 44 13.69 -19.60 2.33
N HIS A 45 14.41 -18.53 1.99
CA HIS A 45 14.51 -18.04 0.62
C HIS A 45 15.98 -17.90 0.21
N SER A 46 16.28 -18.30 -1.03
CA SER A 46 17.45 -17.77 -1.73
C SER A 46 17.24 -16.28 -2.01
N GLU A 47 18.31 -15.55 -2.32
CA GLU A 47 18.24 -14.11 -2.64
C GLU A 47 17.22 -13.82 -3.75
N GLN A 48 17.27 -14.57 -4.86
CA GLN A 48 16.32 -14.43 -5.96
C GLN A 48 14.88 -14.82 -5.58
N SER A 49 14.70 -15.75 -4.65
CA SER A 49 13.37 -16.08 -4.12
C SER A 49 12.85 -14.95 -3.24
N PHE A 50 13.72 -14.37 -2.41
CA PHE A 50 13.40 -13.29 -1.50
C PHE A 50 13.04 -12.00 -2.25
N GLU A 51 13.80 -11.66 -3.30
CA GLU A 51 13.47 -10.56 -4.20
C GLU A 51 12.07 -10.71 -4.80
N ARG A 52 11.69 -11.92 -5.22
CA ARG A 52 10.33 -12.21 -5.70
C ARG A 52 9.27 -12.00 -4.61
N GLN A 53 9.54 -12.35 -3.35
CA GLN A 53 8.61 -12.11 -2.25
C GLN A 53 8.43 -10.62 -1.97
N ILE A 54 9.52 -9.85 -1.93
CA ILE A 54 9.48 -8.40 -1.76
C ILE A 54 8.69 -7.75 -2.89
N ASN A 55 9.03 -8.06 -4.14
CA ASN A 55 8.35 -7.53 -5.31
C ASN A 55 6.85 -7.91 -5.33
N GLY A 56 6.51 -9.12 -4.89
CA GLY A 56 5.12 -9.55 -4.70
C GLY A 56 4.38 -8.68 -3.68
N ALA A 57 4.97 -8.46 -2.50
CA ALA A 57 4.37 -7.62 -1.47
C ALA A 57 4.19 -6.17 -1.95
N ILE A 58 5.19 -5.59 -2.64
CA ILE A 58 5.11 -4.23 -3.19
C ILE A 58 3.98 -4.11 -4.22
N ARG A 59 3.85 -5.08 -5.15
CA ARG A 59 2.78 -5.06 -6.15
C ARG A 59 1.39 -5.07 -5.51
N VAL A 60 1.21 -5.87 -4.45
CA VAL A 60 -0.05 -5.91 -3.70
C VAL A 60 -0.32 -4.56 -3.03
N ALA A 61 0.69 -3.97 -2.38
CA ALA A 61 0.56 -2.65 -1.76
C ALA A 61 0.18 -1.58 -2.79
N MET A 62 0.84 -1.55 -3.94
CA MET A 62 0.53 -0.62 -5.04
C MET A 62 -0.88 -0.80 -5.59
N LEU A 63 -1.37 -2.04 -5.70
CA LEU A 63 -2.74 -2.30 -6.12
C LEU A 63 -3.73 -1.75 -5.09
N ALA A 64 -3.48 -1.98 -3.80
CA ALA A 64 -4.29 -1.43 -2.72
C ALA A 64 -4.29 0.12 -2.75
N TYR A 65 -3.14 0.74 -3.03
CA TYR A 65 -3.04 2.18 -3.22
C TYR A 65 -3.87 2.70 -4.37
N ARG A 66 -3.79 2.04 -5.54
CA ARG A 66 -4.59 2.43 -6.71
C ARG A 66 -6.08 2.32 -6.43
N GLN A 67 -6.52 1.26 -5.75
CA GLN A 67 -7.91 1.10 -5.35
C GLN A 67 -8.35 2.18 -4.35
N HIS A 68 -7.49 2.52 -3.39
CA HIS A 68 -7.74 3.61 -2.45
C HIS A 68 -7.91 4.95 -3.17
N LEU A 69 -7.02 5.26 -4.12
CA LEU A 69 -7.09 6.47 -4.95
C LEU A 69 -8.40 6.53 -5.74
N THR A 70 -8.79 5.45 -6.42
CA THR A 70 -10.04 5.42 -7.19
C THR A 70 -11.23 5.73 -6.29
N ARG A 71 -11.33 5.11 -5.11
CA ARG A 71 -12.42 5.36 -4.16
C ARG A 71 -12.41 6.78 -3.61
N ALA A 72 -11.23 7.33 -3.31
CA ALA A 72 -11.09 8.70 -2.84
C ALA A 72 -11.56 9.72 -3.89
N TRP A 73 -11.28 9.44 -5.17
CA TRP A 73 -11.77 10.25 -6.29
C TRP A 73 -13.29 10.15 -6.47
N GLU A 74 -13.86 8.95 -6.42
CA GLU A 74 -15.31 8.73 -6.50
C GLU A 74 -16.05 9.47 -5.37
N GLN A 75 -15.54 9.40 -4.14
CA GLN A 75 -16.09 10.13 -3.00
C GLN A 75 -16.01 11.64 -3.19
N ALA A 76 -14.86 12.15 -3.65
CA ALA A 76 -14.70 13.58 -3.90
C ALA A 76 -15.62 14.09 -5.02
N ALA A 77 -15.89 13.27 -6.05
CA ALA A 77 -16.81 13.60 -7.13
C ALA A 77 -18.27 13.60 -6.67
N GLY A 78 -18.71 12.58 -5.91
CA GLY A 78 -20.08 12.51 -5.40
C GLY A 78 -20.45 13.67 -4.46
N ILE A 79 -19.51 14.11 -3.61
CA ILE A 79 -19.71 15.29 -2.75
C ILE A 79 -19.84 16.58 -3.57
N ALA A 80 -19.15 16.69 -4.71
CA ALA A 80 -19.26 17.87 -5.57
C ALA A 80 -20.65 17.97 -6.23
N GLU A 81 -21.26 16.84 -6.58
CA GLU A 81 -22.59 16.79 -7.20
C GLU A 81 -23.73 17.12 -6.21
N GLU A 82 -23.62 16.76 -4.93
CA GLU A 82 -24.64 17.10 -3.90
C GLU A 82 -24.67 18.58 -3.51
N HIS A 83 -23.61 19.34 -3.80
CA HIS A 83 -23.45 20.74 -3.40
C HIS A 83 -23.52 21.75 -4.57
N THR A 84 -23.96 21.31 -5.76
CA THR A 84 -24.20 22.16 -6.93
C THR A 84 -25.69 22.25 -7.24
#